data_AF-A0A833GYR0-F1
#
_entry.id   AF-A0A833GYR0-F1
#
_cell.length_a   1.000
_cell.length_b   1.000
_cell.length_c   1.000
_cell.angle_alpha   90.00
_cell.angle_beta   90.00
_cell.angle_gamma   90.00
#
_symmetry.space_group_name_H-M   'P 1'
#
loop_
_entity.id
_entity.type
_entity.pdbx_description
1 polymer ?
#
loop_
_entity_poly.entity_id
_entity_poly.type
_entity_poly.pdbx_seq_one_letter_code
_entity_poly.pdbx_strand_id
1 'polypeptide(L)'
;MKPGHVVLFGEAFGPSRLDSTTSCRYHRCKEVFMQQVESPVMQGIEARSFDLRAMAEAIVPIAEGDASLQNEIVANFKQIYADLDAVSQKKILLFFKALRVLSFLRSFRDWRGMNAGERHRFFAAIESFPVGLIRAGFFGLRSLILLSYYSTQTAWQRIGYEGPLVNRSIYANHADHTRQADRTDHTGHAKAGGL
;
A
#
# COMPACT_ATOMS: atom_id res chain seq x y z
N MET A 1 -8.68 26.96 -36.58
CA MET A 1 -9.26 26.90 -35.21
C MET A 1 -10.53 26.06 -35.28
N LYS A 2 -10.57 24.91 -34.61
CA LYS A 2 -11.77 24.06 -34.48
C LYS A 2 -12.20 24.05 -33.01
N PRO A 3 -13.51 24.10 -32.72
CA PRO A 3 -14.03 24.22 -31.35
C PRO A 3 -13.91 22.90 -30.59
N GLY A 4 -13.72 23.04 -29.26
CA GLY A 4 -13.49 21.95 -28.33
C GLY A 4 -14.76 21.14 -28.02
N HIS A 5 -14.57 19.83 -27.88
CA HIS A 5 -15.55 18.92 -27.33
C HIS A 5 -15.39 18.89 -25.81
N VAL A 6 -16.40 19.40 -25.10
CA VAL A 6 -16.62 19.15 -23.68
C VAL A 6 -17.46 17.88 -23.59
N VAL A 7 -16.93 16.83 -22.96
CA VAL A 7 -17.70 15.62 -22.63
C VAL A 7 -18.07 15.70 -21.16
N LEU A 8 -19.37 15.84 -20.91
CA LEU A 8 -20.00 15.75 -19.60
C LEU A 8 -20.01 14.27 -19.18
N PHE A 9 -19.33 13.93 -18.09
CA PHE A 9 -19.49 12.63 -17.43
C PHE A 9 -20.48 12.77 -16.29
N GLY A 10 -21.67 12.24 -16.49
CA GLY A 10 -22.65 12.05 -15.45
C GLY A 10 -23.73 11.12 -15.95
N GLU A 11 -23.59 9.82 -15.69
CA GLU A 11 -24.74 8.92 -15.60
C GLU A 11 -24.49 7.83 -14.54
N ALA A 12 -25.57 7.60 -13.80
CA ALA A 12 -25.73 6.72 -12.67
C ALA A 12 -25.46 5.24 -13.01
N PHE A 13 -24.70 4.55 -12.17
CA PHE A 13 -24.60 3.09 -12.21
C PHE A 13 -25.71 2.48 -11.35
N GLY A 14 -26.82 2.10 -12.00
CA GLY A 14 -27.79 1.14 -11.48
C GLY A 14 -27.39 -0.30 -11.86
N PRO A 15 -27.70 -1.32 -11.05
CA PRO A 15 -27.28 -2.68 -11.31
C PRO A 15 -28.27 -3.34 -12.27
N SER A 16 -27.86 -3.60 -13.51
CA SER A 16 -28.62 -4.46 -14.41
C SER A 16 -27.71 -5.19 -15.39
N ARG A 17 -27.75 -6.52 -15.29
CA ARG A 17 -27.44 -7.51 -16.33
C ARG A 17 -25.94 -7.69 -16.66
N LEU A 18 -25.31 -8.68 -16.01
CA LEU A 18 -23.98 -9.19 -16.36
C LEU A 18 -24.08 -10.10 -17.59
N ASP A 19 -23.57 -9.63 -18.73
CA ASP A 19 -23.32 -10.46 -19.90
C ASP A 19 -22.11 -11.39 -19.69
N SER A 20 -22.24 -12.63 -20.17
CA SER A 20 -21.31 -13.76 -20.03
C SER A 20 -19.92 -13.54 -20.65
N THR A 21 -19.71 -12.48 -21.43
CA THR A 21 -18.42 -12.11 -22.02
C THR A 21 -17.47 -11.41 -21.04
N THR A 22 -17.97 -10.89 -19.91
CA THR A 22 -17.12 -10.25 -18.88
C THR A 22 -16.42 -11.29 -18.00
N SER A 23 -17.00 -12.48 -17.88
CA SER A 23 -16.45 -13.59 -17.06
C SER A 23 -15.12 -14.14 -17.60
N CYS A 24 -14.96 -14.25 -18.93
CA CYS A 24 -13.71 -14.71 -19.54
C CYS A 24 -12.54 -13.72 -19.34
N ARG A 25 -12.81 -12.43 -19.20
CA ARG A 25 -11.76 -11.41 -19.00
C ARG A 25 -11.24 -11.40 -17.56
N TYR A 26 -12.10 -11.74 -16.59
CA TYR A 26 -11.74 -11.80 -15.17
C TYR A 26 -10.91 -13.05 -14.85
N HIS A 27 -11.24 -14.22 -15.42
CA HIS A 27 -10.49 -15.45 -15.20
C HIS A 27 -9.07 -15.41 -15.77
N ARG A 28 -8.88 -14.83 -16.96
CA ARG A 28 -7.54 -14.67 -17.55
C ARG A 28 -6.66 -13.67 -16.78
N CYS A 29 -7.26 -12.70 -16.08
CA CYS A 29 -6.53 -11.75 -15.23
C CYS A 29 -6.03 -12.41 -13.93
N LYS A 30 -6.79 -13.38 -13.40
CA LYS A 30 -6.43 -14.11 -12.18
C LYS A 30 -5.34 -15.16 -12.39
N GLU A 31 -5.29 -15.80 -13.57
CA GLU A 31 -4.22 -16.77 -13.90
C GLU A 31 -2.86 -16.09 -14.14
N VAL A 32 -2.83 -14.89 -14.74
CA VAL A 32 -1.58 -14.11 -14.88
C VAL A 32 -1.07 -13.62 -13.51
N PHE A 33 -1.99 -13.25 -12.61
CA PHE A 33 -1.65 -12.81 -11.25
C PHE A 33 -1.03 -13.93 -10.40
N MET A 34 -1.44 -15.19 -10.59
CA MET A 34 -0.86 -16.33 -9.86
C MET A 34 0.50 -16.81 -10.39
N GLN A 35 0.90 -16.47 -11.62
CA GLN A 35 2.24 -16.75 -12.14
C GLN A 35 3.31 -15.72 -11.73
N GLN A 36 2.94 -14.58 -11.12
CA GLN A 36 3.90 -13.53 -10.76
C GLN A 36 4.68 -13.77 -9.47
N VAL A 37 4.30 -14.76 -8.66
CA VAL A 37 4.92 -15.04 -7.36
C VAL A 37 6.36 -15.56 -7.49
N GLU A 38 6.74 -16.09 -8.66
CA GLU A 38 8.09 -16.60 -8.95
C GLU A 38 8.85 -15.77 -9.99
N SER A 39 8.51 -14.49 -10.18
CA SER A 39 9.28 -13.66 -11.11
C SER A 39 10.70 -13.39 -10.58
N PRO A 40 11.75 -13.38 -11.43
CA PRO A 40 13.13 -13.02 -11.04
C PRO A 40 13.24 -11.65 -10.34
N VAL A 41 12.21 -10.82 -10.48
CA VAL A 41 12.11 -9.49 -9.90
C VAL A 41 11.83 -9.55 -8.39
N MET A 42 11.05 -10.53 -7.92
CA MET A 42 10.80 -10.74 -6.48
C MET A 42 12.04 -11.26 -5.76
N GLN A 43 12.84 -12.13 -6.40
CA GLN A 43 14.15 -12.53 -5.87
C GLN A 43 15.10 -11.32 -5.72
N GLY A 44 15.00 -10.37 -6.65
CA GLY A 44 15.77 -9.14 -6.63
C GLY A 44 15.50 -8.26 -5.40
N ILE A 45 14.25 -8.16 -4.93
CA ILE A 45 13.93 -7.38 -3.73
C ILE A 45 14.19 -8.18 -2.44
N GLU A 46 14.03 -9.50 -2.47
CA GLU A 46 14.34 -10.37 -1.34
C GLU A 46 15.81 -10.24 -0.91
N ALA A 47 16.72 -10.25 -1.90
CA ALA A 47 18.15 -10.03 -1.71
C ALA A 47 18.51 -8.63 -1.15
N ARG A 48 17.54 -7.70 -1.12
CA ARG A 48 17.68 -6.32 -0.66
C ARG A 48 17.05 -6.08 0.70
N SER A 49 16.64 -7.13 1.42
CA SER A 49 16.05 -7.01 2.75
C SER A 49 16.93 -6.21 3.73
N PHE A 50 18.26 -6.39 3.67
CA PHE A 50 19.18 -5.59 4.48
C PHE A 50 19.14 -4.10 4.10
N ASP A 51 19.19 -3.79 2.80
CA ASP A 51 19.15 -2.43 2.28
C ASP A 51 17.86 -1.73 2.75
N LEU A 52 16.73 -2.44 2.69
CA LEU A 52 15.44 -1.92 3.15
C LEU A 52 15.41 -1.65 4.66
N ARG A 53 15.96 -2.53 5.51
CA ARG A 53 16.07 -2.27 6.95
C ARG A 53 16.91 -1.03 7.26
N ALA A 54 18.07 -0.91 6.60
CA ALA A 54 18.97 0.22 6.76
C ALA A 54 18.30 1.55 6.35
N MET A 55 17.44 1.52 5.32
CA MET A 55 16.64 2.69 4.94
C MET A 55 15.49 2.96 5.90
N ALA A 56 14.79 1.92 6.38
CA ALA A 56 13.71 2.04 7.35
C ALA A 56 14.22 2.71 8.63
N GLU A 57 15.36 2.25 9.17
CA GLU A 57 16.05 2.86 10.30
C GLU A 57 16.38 4.35 10.04
N ALA A 58 16.91 4.68 8.86
CA ALA A 58 17.32 6.06 8.55
C ALA A 58 16.15 7.02 8.30
N ILE A 59 15.03 6.52 7.78
CA ILE A 59 13.85 7.32 7.36
C ILE A 59 12.81 7.41 8.46
N VAL A 60 12.67 6.35 9.26
CA VAL A 60 11.66 6.20 10.32
C VAL A 60 12.40 6.12 11.66
N PRO A 61 12.61 7.26 12.36
CA PRO A 61 13.46 7.29 13.56
C PRO A 61 13.04 6.33 14.67
N ILE A 62 11.74 6.07 14.80
CA ILE A 62 11.22 5.10 15.77
C ILE A 62 11.63 3.64 15.45
N ALA A 63 11.94 3.33 14.20
CA ALA A 63 12.42 2.02 13.82
C ALA A 63 13.91 1.82 14.16
N GLU A 64 14.61 2.85 14.67
CA GLU A 64 16.00 2.71 15.11
C GLU A 64 16.12 1.74 16.28
N GLY A 65 16.96 0.71 16.13
CA GLY A 65 17.14 -0.34 17.14
C GLY A 65 15.97 -1.35 17.26
N ASP A 66 14.81 -1.10 16.66
CA ASP A 66 13.66 -2.02 16.70
C ASP A 66 13.66 -2.96 15.49
N ALA A 67 14.29 -4.11 15.64
CA ALA A 67 14.36 -5.13 14.59
C ALA A 67 12.98 -5.70 14.21
N SER A 68 12.01 -5.73 15.13
CA SER A 68 10.66 -6.25 14.85
C SER A 68 9.93 -5.30 13.91
N LEU A 69 9.89 -4.02 14.27
CA LEU A 69 9.27 -2.99 13.45
C LEU A 69 9.96 -2.86 12.09
N GLN A 70 11.29 -2.93 12.04
CA GLN A 70 12.02 -2.96 10.77
C GLN A 70 11.60 -4.13 9.88
N ASN A 71 11.45 -5.33 10.43
CA ASN A 71 11.03 -6.50 9.66
C ASN A 71 9.59 -6.37 9.15
N GLU A 72 8.67 -5.81 9.95
CA GLU A 72 7.30 -5.50 9.50
C GLU A 72 7.28 -4.50 8.35
N ILE A 73 8.06 -3.42 8.45
CA ILE A 73 8.20 -2.42 7.37
C ILE A 73 8.71 -3.11 6.11
N VAL A 74 9.73 -3.96 6.20
CA VAL A 74 10.27 -4.70 5.05
C VAL A 74 9.24 -5.65 4.44
N ALA A 75 8.46 -6.37 5.27
CA ALA A 75 7.42 -7.26 4.80
C ALA A 75 6.31 -6.50 4.05
N ASN A 76 5.82 -5.40 4.62
CA ASN A 76 4.82 -4.53 4.00
C ASN A 76 5.34 -3.89 2.70
N PHE A 77 6.62 -3.49 2.69
CA PHE A 77 7.26 -2.98 1.48
C PHE A 77 7.25 -4.02 0.35
N LYS A 78 7.60 -5.27 0.66
CA LYS A 78 7.61 -6.36 -0.33
C LYS A 78 6.21 -6.60 -0.91
N GLN A 79 5.16 -6.48 -0.09
CA GLN A 79 3.77 -6.56 -0.57
C GLN A 79 3.43 -5.42 -1.53
N ILE A 80 3.67 -4.17 -1.11
CA ILE A 80 3.42 -2.99 -1.96
C ILE A 80 4.24 -3.06 -3.26
N TYR A 81 5.49 -3.52 -3.19
CA TYR A 81 6.36 -3.69 -4.34
C TYR A 81 5.87 -4.76 -5.32
N ALA A 82 5.30 -5.86 -4.82
CA ALA A 82 4.76 -6.93 -5.66
C ALA A 82 3.59 -6.44 -6.53
N ASP A 83 2.81 -5.48 -6.02
CA ASP A 83 1.67 -4.89 -6.73
C ASP A 83 2.07 -3.86 -7.80
N LEU A 84 3.34 -3.42 -7.82
CA LEU A 84 3.84 -2.50 -8.84
C LEU A 84 3.99 -3.19 -10.21
N ASP A 85 3.84 -2.41 -11.28
CA ASP A 85 4.11 -2.89 -12.62
C ASP A 85 5.60 -3.27 -12.80
N ALA A 86 5.87 -4.21 -13.70
CA ALA A 86 7.22 -4.75 -13.90
C ALA A 86 8.26 -3.70 -14.32
N VAL A 87 7.86 -2.60 -14.97
CA VAL A 87 8.79 -1.52 -15.34
C VAL A 87 9.19 -0.73 -14.11
N SER A 88 8.24 -0.39 -13.24
CA SER A 88 8.49 0.29 -11.96
C SER A 88 9.36 -0.54 -11.03
N GLN A 89 9.09 -1.84 -10.91
CA GLN A 89 9.92 -2.77 -10.14
C GLN A 89 11.39 -2.77 -10.60
N LYS A 90 11.63 -2.88 -11.91
CA LYS A 90 12.99 -2.81 -12.49
C LYS A 90 13.67 -1.48 -12.23
N LYS A 91 12.94 -0.36 -12.32
CA LYS A 91 13.47 0.99 -12.02
C LYS A 91 13.91 1.11 -10.56
N ILE A 92 13.13 0.56 -9.62
CA ILE A 92 13.49 0.54 -8.20
C ILE A 92 14.78 -0.28 -7.98
N LEU A 93 14.88 -1.48 -8.57
CA LEU A 93 16.10 -2.29 -8.46
C LEU A 93 17.32 -1.60 -9.08
N LEU A 94 17.14 -0.92 -10.22
CA LEU A 94 18.19 -0.10 -10.82
C LEU A 94 18.59 1.06 -9.90
N PHE A 95 17.62 1.68 -9.23
CA PHE A 95 17.88 2.77 -8.30
C PHE A 95 18.68 2.30 -7.08
N PHE A 96 18.40 1.12 -6.51
CA PHE A 96 19.25 0.51 -5.47
C PHE A 96 20.70 0.30 -5.95
N LYS A 97 20.91 -0.11 -7.21
CA LYS A 97 22.25 -0.21 -7.78
C LYS A 97 22.91 1.17 -7.89
N ALA A 98 22.18 2.19 -8.32
CA ALA A 98 22.68 3.56 -8.42
C ALA A 98 23.08 4.12 -7.03
N LEU A 99 22.26 3.92 -6.00
CA LEU A 99 22.59 4.33 -4.63
C LEU A 99 23.85 3.65 -4.11
N ARG A 100 24.04 2.36 -4.41
CA ARG A 100 25.27 1.64 -4.04
C ARG A 100 26.51 2.24 -4.71
N VAL A 101 26.44 2.52 -6.01
CA VAL A 101 27.55 3.19 -6.73
C VAL A 101 27.82 4.56 -6.13
N LEU A 102 26.78 5.32 -5.84
CA LEU A 102 26.91 6.67 -5.28
C LEU A 102 27.50 6.65 -3.86
N SER A 103 27.16 5.66 -3.04
CA SER A 103 27.80 5.42 -1.74
C SER A 103 29.30 5.20 -1.88
N PHE A 104 29.73 4.38 -2.85
CA PHE A 104 31.14 4.15 -3.12
C PHE A 104 31.84 5.42 -3.63
N LEU A 105 31.23 6.17 -4.54
CA LEU A 105 31.81 7.40 -5.07
C LEU A 105 31.98 8.49 -4.00
N ARG A 106 31.07 8.55 -3.02
CA ARG A 106 31.09 9.59 -1.99
C ARG A 106 31.93 9.23 -0.78
N SER A 107 31.85 7.99 -0.31
CA SER A 107 32.43 7.59 0.97
C SER A 107 33.46 6.47 0.85
N PHE A 108 33.80 6.05 -0.39
CA PHE A 108 34.68 4.91 -0.68
C PHE A 108 34.28 3.61 0.04
N ARG A 109 33.04 3.54 0.52
CA ARG A 109 32.49 2.44 1.32
C ARG A 109 31.05 2.18 0.88
N ASP A 110 30.68 0.92 0.98
CA ASP A 110 29.29 0.50 0.85
C ASP A 110 28.52 0.96 2.09
N TRP A 111 27.40 1.66 1.92
CA TRP A 111 26.50 2.13 2.98
C TRP A 111 26.05 1.01 3.93
N ARG A 112 26.07 -0.25 3.48
CA ARG A 112 25.81 -1.41 4.34
C ARG A 112 26.85 -1.61 5.45
N GLY A 113 28.07 -1.11 5.24
CA GLY A 113 29.15 -1.12 6.23
C GLY A 113 29.32 0.21 6.99
N MET A 114 28.39 1.15 6.83
CA MET A 114 28.34 2.41 7.60
C MET A 114 27.57 2.18 8.91
N ASN A 115 27.87 2.95 9.96
CA ASN A 115 27.02 2.99 11.15
C ASN A 115 25.71 3.78 10.90
N ALA A 116 24.76 3.76 11.83
CA ALA A 116 23.46 4.42 11.66
C ALA A 116 23.58 5.93 11.37
N GLY A 117 24.44 6.65 12.08
CA GLY A 117 24.66 8.09 11.87
C GLY A 117 25.32 8.42 10.52
N GLU A 118 26.24 7.57 10.06
CA GLU A 118 26.82 7.66 8.71
C GLU A 118 25.79 7.40 7.61
N ARG A 119 24.94 6.37 7.78
CA ARG A 119 23.82 6.09 6.86
C ARG A 119 22.85 7.27 6.80
N HIS A 120 22.50 7.84 7.94
CA HIS A 120 21.61 9.01 8.01
C HIS A 120 22.20 10.21 7.25
N ARG A 121 23.48 10.53 7.46
CA ARG A 121 24.17 11.61 6.72
C ARG A 121 24.27 11.33 5.22
N PHE A 122 24.51 10.08 4.83
CA PHE A 122 24.51 9.69 3.42
C PHE A 122 23.14 9.97 2.79
N PHE A 123 22.05 9.52 3.41
CA PHE A 123 20.70 9.72 2.89
C PHE A 123 20.26 11.18 2.88
N ALA A 124 20.58 11.94 3.92
CA ALA A 124 20.36 13.39 3.92
C ALA A 124 21.06 14.09 2.74
N ALA A 125 22.27 13.65 2.38
CA ALA A 125 22.97 14.18 1.21
C ALA A 125 22.33 13.78 -0.14
N ILE A 126 21.65 12.62 -0.19
CA ILE A 126 20.89 12.20 -1.38
C ILE A 126 19.64 13.07 -1.57
N GLU A 127 18.98 13.47 -0.49
CA GLU A 127 17.80 14.36 -0.54
C GLU A 127 18.12 15.70 -1.21
N SER A 128 19.32 16.24 -0.97
CA SER A 128 19.81 17.50 -1.55
C SER A 128 20.72 17.31 -2.77
N PHE A 129 20.70 16.14 -3.44
CA PHE A 129 21.62 15.84 -4.54
C PHE A 129 21.36 16.72 -5.78
N PRO A 130 22.39 17.22 -6.50
CA PRO A 130 22.19 18.16 -7.62
C PRO A 130 21.43 17.55 -8.81
N VAL A 131 21.47 16.23 -8.98
CA VAL A 131 20.75 15.55 -10.06
C VAL A 131 19.29 15.30 -9.66
N GLY A 132 18.37 16.01 -10.32
CA GLY A 132 16.93 15.92 -10.05
C GLY A 132 16.35 14.51 -10.11
N LEU A 133 16.83 13.67 -11.04
CA LEU A 133 16.38 12.29 -11.17
C LEU A 133 16.73 11.43 -9.93
N ILE A 134 17.90 11.64 -9.33
CA ILE A 134 18.32 10.92 -8.12
C ILE A 134 17.44 11.32 -6.94
N ARG A 135 17.18 12.62 -6.77
CA ARG A 135 16.26 13.12 -5.74
C ARG A 135 14.87 12.53 -5.93
N ALA A 136 14.32 12.58 -7.14
CA ALA A 136 12.99 12.03 -7.43
C ALA A 136 12.91 10.53 -7.13
N GLY A 137 13.92 9.75 -7.54
CA GLY A 137 14.01 8.33 -7.21
C GLY A 137 14.07 8.08 -5.70
N PHE A 138 14.85 8.90 -4.97
CA PHE A 138 14.96 8.80 -3.53
C PHE A 138 13.64 9.15 -2.82
N PHE A 139 12.97 10.23 -3.22
CA PHE A 139 11.65 10.59 -2.71
C PHE A 139 10.63 9.48 -2.94
N GLY A 140 10.62 8.86 -4.14
CA GLY A 140 9.75 7.71 -4.42
C GLY A 140 10.02 6.54 -3.47
N LEU A 141 11.29 6.17 -3.27
CA LEU A 141 11.67 5.08 -2.38
C LEU A 141 11.36 5.39 -0.90
N ARG A 142 11.58 6.64 -0.47
CA ARG A 142 11.22 7.14 0.86
C ARG A 142 9.71 7.05 1.09
N SER A 143 8.90 7.45 0.11
CA SER A 143 7.44 7.36 0.20
C SER A 143 6.96 5.92 0.33
N LEU A 144 7.57 4.98 -0.40
CA LEU A 144 7.23 3.56 -0.28
C LEU A 144 7.54 3.02 1.13
N ILE A 145 8.71 3.35 1.69
CA ILE A 145 9.07 2.95 3.06
C ILE A 145 8.12 3.55 4.09
N LEU A 146 7.77 4.83 3.95
CA LEU A 146 6.81 5.47 4.84
C LEU A 146 5.42 4.83 4.72
N LEU A 147 4.97 4.51 3.50
CA LEU A 147 3.72 3.80 3.28
C LEU A 147 3.72 2.43 3.98
N SER A 148 4.83 1.69 3.90
CA SER A 148 5.02 0.41 4.59
C SER A 148 5.05 0.55 6.12
N TYR A 149 5.54 1.66 6.65
CA TYR A 149 5.48 1.97 8.08
C TYR A 149 4.06 2.31 8.52
N TYR A 150 3.35 3.15 7.77
CA TYR A 150 1.97 3.53 8.08
C TYR A 150 0.96 2.39 7.92
N SER A 151 1.34 1.25 7.33
CA SER A 151 0.53 0.03 7.33
C SER A 151 0.79 -0.89 8.54
N THR A 152 1.68 -0.51 9.47
CA THR A 152 1.95 -1.29 10.69
C THR A 152 0.96 -0.98 11.80
N GLN A 153 0.64 -1.99 12.64
CA GLN A 153 -0.18 -1.79 13.83
C GLN A 153 0.46 -0.80 14.80
N THR A 154 1.79 -0.83 14.94
CA THR A 154 2.55 0.10 15.78
C THR A 154 2.32 1.56 15.37
N ALA A 155 2.30 1.84 14.06
CA ALA A 155 2.00 3.18 13.57
C ALA A 155 0.55 3.59 13.87
N TRP A 156 -0.42 2.68 13.72
CA TRP A 156 -1.84 2.95 13.99
C TRP A 156 -2.10 3.28 15.46
N GLN A 157 -1.58 2.45 16.37
CA GLN A 157 -1.72 2.67 17.82
C GLN A 157 -1.16 4.03 18.25
N ARG A 158 -0.02 4.45 17.65
CA ARG A 158 0.61 5.74 17.95
C ARG A 158 -0.22 6.95 17.54
N ILE A 159 -1.00 6.84 16.47
CA ILE A 159 -1.85 7.93 15.99
C ILE A 159 -3.30 7.81 16.51
N GLY A 160 -3.59 6.87 17.41
CA GLY A 160 -4.94 6.63 17.92
C GLY A 160 -5.88 6.05 16.87
N TYR A 161 -5.34 5.40 15.83
CA TYR A 161 -6.12 4.70 14.81
C TYR A 161 -6.21 3.22 15.18
N GLU A 162 -7.42 2.65 15.19
CA GLU A 162 -7.62 1.23 15.54
C GLU A 162 -7.13 0.27 14.44
N GLY A 163 -6.99 0.77 13.22
CA GLY A 163 -6.71 -0.04 12.02
C GLY A 163 -7.96 -0.32 11.18
N PRO A 164 -7.79 -0.95 10.01
CA PRO A 164 -8.91 -1.35 9.16
C PRO A 164 -9.74 -2.42 9.85
N LEU A 165 -11.07 -2.28 9.78
CA LEU A 165 -12.03 -3.20 10.36
C LEU A 165 -12.17 -4.47 9.50
N VAL A 166 -11.19 -5.39 9.59
CA VAL A 166 -11.13 -6.59 8.72
C VAL A 166 -12.25 -7.61 9.00
N ASN A 167 -12.97 -7.47 10.12
CA ASN A 167 -14.03 -8.40 10.53
C ASN A 167 -15.31 -7.73 11.05
N ARG A 168 -15.46 -6.40 10.88
CA ARG A 168 -16.71 -5.71 11.18
C ARG A 168 -17.44 -5.53 9.86
N SER A 169 -18.37 -6.44 9.57
CA SER A 169 -19.33 -6.25 8.48
C SER A 169 -20.01 -4.89 8.69
N ILE A 170 -19.62 -3.88 7.92
CA ILE A 170 -20.25 -2.55 7.98
C ILE A 170 -21.75 -2.65 7.62
N TYR A 171 -22.14 -3.74 6.96
CA TYR A 171 -23.51 -4.04 6.56
C TYR A 171 -24.29 -4.92 7.55
N ALA A 172 -23.65 -5.52 8.58
CA ALA A 172 -24.35 -6.43 9.49
C ALA A 172 -25.43 -5.70 10.31
N ASN A 173 -25.20 -4.42 10.63
CA ASN A 173 -26.16 -3.63 11.40
C ASN A 173 -27.28 -3.00 10.56
N HIS A 174 -27.20 -3.05 9.22
CA HIS A 174 -28.27 -2.53 8.36
C HIS A 174 -29.43 -3.51 8.16
N ALA A 175 -29.22 -4.81 8.41
CA ALA A 175 -30.26 -5.84 8.25
C ALA A 175 -31.24 -5.94 9.44
N ASP A 176 -30.89 -5.38 10.60
CA ASP A 176 -31.74 -5.49 11.80
C ASP A 176 -32.87 -4.45 11.84
N HIS A 177 -32.66 -3.26 11.25
CA HIS A 177 -33.71 -2.23 11.22
C HIS A 177 -34.90 -2.60 10.33
N THR A 178 -34.69 -3.41 9.27
CA THR A 178 -35.78 -3.88 8.40
C THR A 178 -36.62 -4.98 9.06
N ARG A 179 -36.07 -5.77 9.99
CA ARG A 179 -36.85 -6.76 10.76
C ARG A 179 -37.62 -6.15 11.93
N GLN A 180 -37.12 -5.06 12.52
CA GLN A 180 -37.80 -4.38 13.62
C GLN A 180 -39.08 -3.65 13.14
N ALA A 181 -39.07 -3.12 11.91
CA ALA A 181 -40.21 -2.40 11.35
C ALA A 181 -41.41 -3.29 10.98
N ASP A 182 -41.19 -4.58 10.69
CA ASP A 182 -42.25 -5.52 10.31
C ASP A 182 -42.96 -6.14 11.54
N ARG A 183 -42.41 -5.97 12.75
CA ARG A 183 -42.91 -6.65 13.96
C ARG A 183 -43.93 -5.84 14.76
N THR A 184 -44.12 -4.55 14.45
CA THR A 184 -44.95 -3.66 15.27
C THR A 184 -46.43 -3.54 14.84
N ASP A 185 -46.86 -4.20 13.76
CA ASP A 185 -48.20 -3.99 13.18
C ASP A 185 -49.28 -5.05 13.52
N HIS A 186 -49.03 -5.97 14.48
CA HIS A 186 -50.00 -7.03 14.80
C HIS A 186 -50.53 -7.07 16.24
N THR A 187 -50.43 -5.97 16.99
CA THR A 187 -50.99 -5.92 18.36
C THR A 187 -51.94 -4.74 18.54
N GLY A 188 -53.12 -4.81 17.90
CA GLY A 188 -54.17 -3.82 18.14
C GLY A 188 -55.50 -4.18 17.48
N HIS A 189 -56.38 -4.86 18.24
CA HIS A 189 -57.83 -4.59 18.39
C HIS A 189 -58.66 -5.85 18.65
N ALA A 190 -58.65 -6.33 19.89
CA ALA A 190 -59.80 -7.04 20.45
C ALA A 190 -60.73 -5.97 21.04
N LYS A 191 -61.78 -5.59 20.29
CA LYS A 191 -62.84 -4.71 20.79
C LYS A 191 -63.92 -5.59 21.41
N ALA A 192 -64.14 -5.38 22.71
CA ALA A 192 -65.22 -5.98 23.49
C ALA A 192 -66.59 -5.62 22.87
N GLY A 193 -67.39 -6.65 22.59
CA GLY A 193 -68.82 -6.52 22.34
C GLY A 193 -69.57 -7.04 23.55
N GLY A 194 -70.21 -6.13 24.29
CA GLY A 194 -71.23 -6.48 25.26
C GLY A 194 -72.60 -6.59 24.58
N LEU A 195 -73.40 -7.53 25.07
CA LEU A 195 -74.81 -7.41 25.43
C LEU A 195 -75.25 -8.70 26.12
#